data_AF-A0AAD7DBV4-F1
#
_entry.id   AF-A0AAD7DBV4-F1
#
_cell.length_a   1.000
_cell.length_b   1.000
_cell.length_c   1.000
_cell.angle_alpha   90.00
_cell.angle_beta   90.00
_cell.angle_gamma   90.00
#
_symmetry.space_group_name_H-M   'P 1'
#
loop_
_entity.id
_entity.type
_entity.pdbx_description
1 polymer ?
#
loop_
_entity_poly.entity_id
_entity_poly.type
_entity_poly.pdbx_seq_one_letter_code
_entity_poly.pdbx_strand_id
1 'polypeptide(L)' 'IQNGWVSCIPSELLFWVPSHQRIGLWSPYNTLVIGQQQTKLSYDNFVHGTNWAKCY' A
#
# COMPACT_ATOMS: atom_id res chain seq x y z
N ILE A 1 -6.23 6.29 -1.57
CA ILE A 1 -5.67 5.64 -2.78
C ILE A 1 -6.30 6.32 -4.00
N GLN A 2 -5.57 7.15 -4.73
CA GLN A 2 -6.08 7.85 -5.92
C GLN A 2 -5.59 7.10 -7.17
N ASN A 3 -6.49 6.69 -8.05
CA ASN A 3 -6.18 5.88 -9.25
C ASN A 3 -5.38 4.58 -8.97
N GLY A 4 -5.47 4.03 -7.75
CA GLY A 4 -4.70 2.86 -7.33
C GLY A 4 -3.35 3.16 -6.70
N TRP A 5 -2.88 4.41 -6.71
CA TRP A 5 -1.64 4.79 -6.07
C TRP A 5 -1.82 5.07 -4.58
N VAL A 6 -0.91 4.50 -3.79
CA VAL A 6 -0.64 4.90 -2.42
C VAL A 6 0.46 5.96 -2.47
N SER A 7 0.25 7.06 -1.76
CA SER A 7 1.20 8.17 -1.70
C SER A 7 1.50 8.56 -0.26
N CYS A 8 2.68 9.16 -0.04
CA CYS A 8 3.09 9.73 1.24
C CYS A 8 3.52 11.20 1.06
N ILE A 9 3.17 12.04 2.04
CA ILE A 9 3.29 13.52 2.02
C ILE A 9 2.76 14.08 0.65
N PRO A 10 2.87 15.34 0.20
CA PRO A 10 1.84 15.87 -0.70
C PRO A 10 1.95 15.34 -2.14
N SER A 11 2.97 14.54 -2.50
CA SER A 11 3.21 14.16 -3.91
C SER A 11 4.09 12.92 -4.15
N GLU A 12 4.59 12.19 -3.14
CA GLU A 12 5.43 11.02 -3.40
C GLU A 12 4.58 9.77 -3.60
N LEU A 13 4.59 9.20 -4.82
CA LEU A 13 3.94 7.92 -5.11
C LEU A 13 4.82 6.78 -4.56
N LEU A 14 4.24 5.95 -3.71
CA LEU A 14 4.93 4.83 -3.09
C LEU A 14 4.81 3.56 -3.93
N PHE A 15 3.58 3.10 -4.16
CA PHE A 15 3.30 1.90 -4.94
C PHE A 15 1.87 1.91 -5.46
N TRP A 16 1.63 1.07 -6.48
CA TRP A 16 0.32 0.89 -7.09
C TRP A 16 -0.35 -0.38 -6.59
N VAL A 17 -1.65 -0.30 -6.30
CA VAL A 17 -2.48 -1.41 -5.84
C VAL A 17 -3.49 -1.80 -6.92
N PRO A 18 -3.49 -3.07 -7.37
CA PRO A 18 -4.51 -3.62 -8.26
C PRO A 18 -5.93 -3.45 -7.72
N SER A 19 -6.90 -3.20 -8.60
CA SER A 19 -8.31 -2.92 -8.21
C SER A 19 -8.91 -3.96 -7.28
N HIS A 20 -8.68 -5.24 -7.56
CA HIS A 20 -9.20 -6.36 -6.77
C HIS A 20 -8.58 -6.47 -5.35
N GLN A 21 -7.36 -5.97 -5.15
CA GLN A 21 -6.68 -5.96 -3.83
C GLN A 21 -7.00 -4.72 -3.00
N ARG A 22 -7.67 -3.71 -3.57
CA ARG A 22 -8.06 -2.48 -2.84
C ARG A 22 -9.12 -2.77 -1.79
N ILE A 23 -10.00 -3.74 -2.07
CA ILE A 23 -11.01 -4.21 -1.13
C ILE A 23 -10.30 -4.97 -0.01
N GLY A 24 -10.44 -4.50 1.22
CA GLY A 24 -9.79 -5.12 2.37
C GLY A 24 -8.29 -4.83 2.50
N LEU A 25 -7.76 -3.85 1.77
CA LEU A 25 -6.38 -3.39 1.97
C LEU A 25 -6.25 -2.72 3.35
N TRP A 26 -5.41 -3.31 4.19
CA TRP A 26 -5.02 -2.70 5.45
C TRP A 26 -3.99 -1.60 5.20
N SER A 27 -4.22 -0.43 5.79
CA SER A 27 -3.27 0.68 5.78
C SER A 27 -3.01 1.15 7.21
N PRO A 28 -1.88 1.82 7.49
CA PRO A 28 -1.60 2.38 8.81
C PRO A 28 -2.67 3.37 9.31
N TYR A 29 -3.49 3.91 8.39
CA TYR A 29 -4.60 4.81 8.71
C TYR A 29 -5.89 4.07 9.13
N ASN A 30 -5.93 2.75 9.01
CA ASN A 30 -7.08 1.92 9.40
C ASN A 30 -6.68 1.00 10.56
N THR A 31 -7.37 1.12 11.70
CA THR A 31 -7.10 0.28 12.88
C THR A 31 -7.40 -1.20 12.63
N LEU A 32 -8.45 -1.49 11.85
CA LEU A 32 -8.92 -2.85 11.59
C LEU A 32 -9.65 -2.90 10.25
N VAL A 33 -9.37 -3.93 9.45
CA VAL A 33 -10.21 -4.35 8.33
C VAL A 33 -11.00 -5.57 8.81
N ILE A 34 -12.32 -5.59 8.59
CA ILE A 34 -13.17 -6.75 8.90
C ILE A 34 -13.73 -7.25 7.56
N GLY A 35 -13.36 -8.47 7.16
CA GLY A 35 -13.72 -9.05 5.87
C GLY A 35 -12.94 -10.33 5.59
N GLN A 36 -13.47 -11.19 4.71
CA GLN A 36 -12.88 -12.50 4.39
C GLN A 36 -11.55 -12.42 3.62
N GLN A 37 -11.32 -11.34 2.86
CA GLN A 37 -10.11 -11.16 2.05
C GLN A 37 -9.40 -9.89 2.51
N GLN A 38 -8.51 -10.04 3.48
CA GLN A 38 -7.67 -8.94 3.96
C GLN A 38 -6.34 -8.98 3.24
N THR A 39 -5.93 -7.85 2.68
CA THR A 39 -4.58 -7.68 2.13
C THR A 39 -3.80 -6.81 3.09
N LYS A 40 -2.85 -7.40 3.82
CA LYS A 40 -1.95 -6.66 4.71
C LYS A 40 -0.59 -6.56 4.03
N LEU A 41 -0.15 -5.32 3.81
CA LEU A 41 1.20 -5.05 3.37
C LEU A 41 2.14 -5.16 4.57
N SER A 42 3.20 -5.97 4.43
CA SER A 42 4.35 -5.86 5.33
C SER A 42 5.21 -4.69 4.86
N TYR A 43 5.66 -3.88 5.82
CA TYR A 43 6.56 -2.76 5.57
C TYR A 43 8.00 -3.07 6.02
N ASP A 44 8.28 -4.31 6.43
CA ASP A 44 9.54 -4.67 7.09
C ASP A 44 10.77 -4.43 6.19
N ASN A 45 10.61 -4.59 4.87
CA ASN A 45 11.63 -4.33 3.85
C ASN A 45 11.23 -3.23 2.86
N PHE A 46 10.33 -2.33 3.27
CA PHE A 46 9.80 -1.33 2.37
C PHE A 46 10.86 -0.29 1.98
N VAL A 47 11.23 -0.26 0.69
CA VAL A 47 12.11 0.76 0.11
C VAL A 47 11.30 1.78 -0.70
N HIS A 48 11.65 3.05 -0.55
CA HIS A 48 10.97 4.18 -1.20
C HIS A 48 11.92 4.95 -2.14
N GLY A 49 11.36 5.85 -2.96
CA GLY A 49 12.10 6.65 -3.93
C GLY A 49 12.75 5.82 -5.06
N THR A 50 13.98 6.17 -5.44
CA THR A 50 14.69 5.55 -6.58
C THR A 50 15.12 4.10 -6.33
N ASN A 51 15.08 3.63 -5.09
CA ASN A 51 15.48 2.27 -4.71
C ASN A 51 14.31 1.28 -4.70
N TRP A 52 13.13 1.65 -5.20
CA TRP A 52 11.92 0.79 -5.20
C TRP A 52 12.15 -0.63 -5.74
N ALA A 53 13.07 -0.80 -6.71
CA ALA A 53 13.40 -2.09 -7.31
C ALA A 53 14.14 -3.05 -6.36
N LYS A 54 14.52 -2.59 -5.15
CA LYS A 54 15.15 -3.41 -4.10
C LYS A 54 14.15 -3.94 -3.07
N CYS A 55 12.85 -3.80 -3.33
CA CYS A 55 11.81 -4.37 -2.48
C CYS A 55 11.65 -5.86 -2.86
N TYR A 56 12.01 -6.76 -1.94
CA TYR A 56 11.92 -8.23 -2.13
C TYR A 56 10.96 -8.84 -1.12
#